data_AF-A0A9P5YBZ8-F1
#
_entry.id   AF-A0A9P5YBZ8-F1
#
_cell.length_a   1.000
_cell.length_b   1.000
_cell.length_c   1.000
_cell.angle_alpha   90.00
_cell.angle_beta   90.00
_cell.angle_gamma   90.00
#
_symmetry.space_group_name_H-M   'P 1'
#
loop_
_entity.id
_entity.type
_entity.pdbx_description
1 polymer ?
#
loop_
_entity_poly.entity_id
_entity_poly.type
_entity_poly.pdbx_seq_one_letter_code
_entity_poly.pdbx_strand_id
1 'polypeptide(L)'
;MATEQLLGEVTSITVEQVQRIVNKDFSDAQATVVKLTELRNHGFSHTLDSKTYVVDLQTPGTEYPQICCCFITISRPTNGTRTYHDNSLPLAAELLTRIRTQTDIPILESTLDTSLELVPYHYLLSPLSPFSAADIVSLPDARRSGALSTNDTILIDLLLGKFMGQLHSGVQNDWFGRPEPGGAEPPVSSYSWQETFTGLLEDLLAQVEGRGLALPYTDVRGHLSRAIGSFLFDDVEVPALVWFTGSEHDIYLVDPSVEAAKRAPGGIAAILPNIAHALWGDPLLECFMMGAEGEGPTDAFLEGYIGGGGGQLTVFPRQKTKRLWYTFFLGLLVLNKYGVASVEGEEPFVEQKRFWAKEALGKCVEALKDAPCY
;
A
#
# COMPACT_ATOMS: atom_id res chain seq x y z
N MET A 1 -25.34 23.41 -10.01
CA MET A 1 -24.70 23.27 -11.33
C MET A 1 -23.24 23.69 -11.21
N ALA A 2 -22.45 22.83 -10.60
CA ALA A 2 -20.98 22.89 -10.56
C ALA A 2 -20.46 21.45 -10.45
N THR A 3 -20.99 20.61 -11.34
CA THR A 3 -20.68 19.19 -11.47
C THR A 3 -20.15 19.07 -12.89
N GLU A 4 -18.83 18.97 -13.04
CA GLU A 4 -18.05 18.60 -14.25
C GLU A 4 -16.76 19.44 -14.32
N GLN A 5 -15.72 19.01 -13.59
CA GLN A 5 -14.30 19.24 -13.93
C GLN A 5 -13.39 18.60 -12.87
N LEU A 6 -13.53 17.28 -12.65
CA LEU A 6 -12.54 16.49 -11.91
C LEU A 6 -12.33 15.10 -12.55
N LEU A 7 -12.52 14.99 -13.87
CA LEU A 7 -11.73 14.03 -14.63
C LEU A 7 -10.35 14.67 -14.77
N GLY A 8 -9.57 14.64 -13.68
CA GLY A 8 -8.15 14.93 -13.77
C GLY A 8 -7.58 14.03 -14.86
N GLU A 9 -6.72 14.58 -15.72
CA GLU A 9 -6.08 13.81 -16.79
C GLU A 9 -5.56 12.47 -16.23
N VAL A 10 -5.51 11.41 -17.04
CA VAL A 10 -4.94 10.15 -16.55
C VAL A 10 -3.45 10.36 -16.27
N THR A 11 -3.01 10.15 -15.03
CA THR A 11 -1.59 10.20 -14.66
C THR A 11 -0.86 9.19 -15.53
N SER A 12 -0.01 9.64 -16.46
CA SER A 12 0.68 8.76 -17.38
C SER A 12 2.01 9.37 -17.83
N ILE A 13 2.97 8.52 -18.17
CA ILE A 13 4.30 8.93 -18.64
C ILE A 13 4.61 8.23 -19.97
N THR A 14 5.29 8.95 -20.86
CA THR A 14 5.71 8.47 -22.19
C THR A 14 7.11 7.87 -22.15
N VAL A 15 7.47 7.07 -23.16
CA VAL A 15 8.81 6.49 -23.30
C VAL A 15 9.87 7.59 -23.39
N GLU A 16 9.59 8.68 -24.09
CA GLU A 16 10.49 9.82 -24.25
C GLU A 16 10.73 10.56 -22.93
N GLN A 17 9.69 10.68 -22.10
CA GLN A 17 9.80 11.23 -20.75
C GLN A 17 10.66 10.32 -19.85
N VAL A 18 10.42 9.01 -19.90
CA VAL A 18 11.21 8.03 -19.14
C VAL A 18 12.67 8.02 -19.58
N GLN A 19 12.94 8.11 -20.89
CA GLN A 19 14.32 8.19 -21.39
C GLN A 19 15.06 9.40 -20.85
N ARG A 20 14.39 10.56 -20.68
CA ARG A 20 15.00 11.74 -20.07
C ARG A 20 15.35 11.53 -18.59
N ILE A 21 14.50 10.82 -17.85
CA ILE A 21 14.78 10.41 -16.46
C ILE A 21 15.99 9.48 -16.42
N VAL A 22 15.99 8.43 -17.24
CA VAL A 22 17.10 7.46 -17.35
C VAL A 22 18.41 8.14 -17.72
N ASN A 23 18.41 9.09 -18.65
CA ASN A 23 19.60 9.83 -19.04
C ASN A 23 20.17 10.69 -17.90
N LYS A 24 19.31 11.23 -17.03
CA LYS A 24 19.71 12.03 -15.88
C LYS A 24 20.31 11.14 -14.78
N ASP A 25 19.59 10.08 -14.41
CA ASP A 25 19.89 9.30 -13.21
C ASP A 25 20.84 8.11 -13.47
N PHE A 26 20.96 7.66 -14.73
CA PHE A 26 21.86 6.58 -15.16
C PHE A 26 22.82 7.02 -16.28
N SER A 27 23.30 8.26 -16.24
CA SER A 27 24.16 8.86 -17.27
C SER A 27 25.37 7.99 -17.65
N ASP A 28 25.94 7.30 -16.66
CA ASP A 28 27.15 6.50 -16.84
C ASP A 28 26.89 5.18 -17.59
N ALA A 29 25.65 4.69 -17.58
CA ALA A 29 25.28 3.41 -18.19
C ALA A 29 24.93 3.53 -19.68
N GLN A 30 24.74 4.75 -20.20
CA GLN A 30 24.24 5.00 -21.57
C GLN A 30 23.00 4.15 -21.91
N ALA A 31 22.14 3.90 -20.92
CA ALA A 31 21.02 2.99 -21.04
C ALA A 31 19.92 3.54 -21.94
N THR A 32 19.35 2.67 -22.78
CA THR A 32 18.25 3.01 -23.69
C THR A 32 16.97 2.29 -23.26
N VAL A 33 15.86 3.01 -23.21
CA VAL A 33 14.54 2.45 -22.89
C VAL A 33 14.05 1.59 -24.05
N VAL A 34 13.91 0.30 -23.80
CA VAL A 34 13.41 -0.68 -24.77
C VAL A 34 11.90 -0.86 -24.63
N LYS A 35 11.43 -0.92 -23.39
CA LYS A 35 10.02 -1.18 -23.09
C LYS A 35 9.61 -0.45 -21.82
N LEU A 36 8.39 0.07 -21.84
CA LEU A 36 7.73 0.67 -20.69
C LEU A 36 6.45 -0.10 -20.42
N THR A 37 6.35 -0.71 -19.24
CA THR A 37 5.19 -1.52 -18.85
C THR A 37 4.57 -0.94 -17.58
N GLU A 38 3.31 -0.51 -17.63
CA GLU A 38 2.57 -0.11 -16.43
C GLU A 38 2.25 -1.35 -15.59
N LEU A 39 2.63 -1.32 -14.31
CA LEU A 39 2.26 -2.36 -13.36
C LEU A 39 0.84 -2.14 -12.89
N ARG A 40 -0.08 -2.92 -13.46
CA ARG A 40 -1.47 -2.93 -13.02
C ARG A 40 -1.57 -3.72 -11.72
N ASN A 41 -1.95 -3.04 -10.64
CA ASN A 41 -2.09 -3.63 -9.32
C ASN A 41 -3.58 -3.61 -8.89
N HIS A 42 -4.12 -4.80 -8.63
CA HIS A 42 -5.51 -5.00 -8.23
C HIS A 42 -5.75 -4.85 -6.71
N GLY A 43 -4.70 -4.72 -5.91
CA GLY A 43 -4.75 -4.44 -4.48
C GLY A 43 -5.14 -3.00 -4.13
N PHE A 44 -5.17 -2.68 -2.84
CA PHE A 44 -5.72 -1.40 -2.35
C PHE A 44 -4.74 -0.23 -2.45
N SER A 45 -3.45 -0.50 -2.57
CA SER A 45 -2.36 0.49 -2.64
C SER A 45 -2.31 1.27 -3.96
N HIS A 46 -2.82 0.67 -5.05
CA HIS A 46 -2.89 1.32 -6.35
C HIS A 46 -3.99 2.39 -6.34
N THR A 47 -3.66 3.61 -6.75
CA THR A 47 -4.60 4.73 -6.84
C THR A 47 -4.56 5.32 -8.25
N LEU A 48 -5.49 6.22 -8.59
CA LEU A 48 -5.48 6.92 -9.89
C LEU A 48 -4.44 8.06 -9.92
N ASP A 49 -3.98 8.50 -8.75
CA ASP A 49 -3.09 9.64 -8.58
C ASP A 49 -1.60 9.24 -8.56
N SER A 50 -1.32 7.94 -8.44
CA SER A 50 0.01 7.35 -8.47
C SER A 50 0.05 6.13 -9.38
N LYS A 51 1.09 6.00 -10.19
CA LYS A 51 1.30 4.84 -11.06
C LYS A 51 2.73 4.36 -10.98
N THR A 52 2.91 3.04 -11.04
CA THR A 52 4.22 2.41 -11.11
C THR A 52 4.42 1.73 -12.45
N TYR A 53 5.61 1.89 -13.02
CA TYR A 53 6.03 1.29 -14.28
C TYR A 53 7.30 0.48 -14.06
N VAL A 54 7.46 -0.58 -14.86
CA VAL A 54 8.75 -1.23 -15.08
C VAL A 54 9.29 -0.75 -16.41
N VAL A 55 10.56 -0.36 -16.40
CA VAL A 55 11.29 0.14 -17.55
C VAL A 55 12.37 -0.86 -17.90
N ASP A 56 12.26 -1.52 -19.05
CA ASP A 56 13.33 -2.36 -19.57
C ASP A 56 14.36 -1.48 -20.27
N LEU A 57 15.61 -1.68 -19.90
CA LEU A 57 16.76 -0.91 -20.32
C LEU A 57 17.79 -1.82 -20.99
N GLN A 58 18.37 -1.31 -22.07
CA GLN A 58 19.48 -1.94 -22.78
C GLN A 58 20.71 -1.05 -22.68
N THR A 59 21.80 -1.60 -22.15
CA THR A 59 23.09 -0.93 -22.10
C THR A 59 23.94 -1.31 -23.32
N PRO A 60 24.54 -0.33 -24.02
CA PRO A 60 25.44 -0.59 -25.13
C PRO A 60 26.80 -1.09 -24.62
N GLY A 61 27.42 -2.05 -25.35
CA GLY A 61 28.85 -2.39 -25.16
C GLY A 61 29.17 -3.80 -24.65
N THR A 62 28.19 -4.66 -24.39
CA THR A 62 28.41 -6.10 -24.12
C THR A 62 28.17 -6.91 -25.40
N GLU A 63 28.95 -7.98 -25.64
CA GLU A 63 28.76 -8.89 -26.78
C GLU A 63 27.32 -9.47 -26.87
N TYR A 64 26.60 -9.47 -25.75
CA TYR A 64 25.18 -9.74 -25.65
C TYR A 64 24.52 -8.60 -24.86
N PRO A 65 23.53 -7.88 -25.42
CA PRO A 65 22.88 -6.79 -24.70
C PRO A 65 22.24 -7.32 -23.43
N GLN A 66 22.73 -6.87 -22.27
CA GLN A 66 22.12 -7.20 -20.99
C GLN A 66 20.88 -6.34 -20.83
N ILE A 67 19.72 -6.99 -20.74
CA ILE A 67 18.47 -6.33 -20.38
C ILE A 67 18.45 -6.25 -18.86
N CYS A 68 18.39 -5.03 -18.35
CA CYS A 68 18.10 -4.75 -16.95
C CYS A 68 16.79 -3.97 -16.88
N CYS A 69 16.20 -3.87 -15.69
CA CYS A 69 15.01 -3.06 -15.50
C CYS A 69 15.13 -2.14 -14.29
N CYS A 70 14.34 -1.08 -14.27
CA CYS A 70 14.08 -0.31 -13.06
C CYS A 70 12.58 -0.05 -12.91
N PHE A 71 12.18 0.35 -11.71
CA PHE A 71 10.82 0.74 -11.38
C PHE A 71 10.74 2.25 -11.30
N ILE A 72 9.71 2.84 -11.90
CA ILE A 72 9.41 4.26 -11.78
C ILE A 72 8.00 4.40 -11.22
N THR A 73 7.88 5.03 -10.06
CA THR A 73 6.58 5.45 -9.52
C THR A 73 6.42 6.93 -9.73
N ILE A 74 5.35 7.35 -10.39
CA ILE A 74 5.02 8.77 -10.61
C ILE A 74 3.78 9.14 -9.81
N SER A 75 3.74 10.37 -9.30
CA SER A 75 2.53 10.94 -8.72
C SER A 75 2.40 12.40 -9.07
N ARG A 76 1.17 12.91 -9.05
CA ARG A 76 0.96 14.35 -9.10
C ARG A 76 1.45 15.04 -7.82
N PRO A 77 1.90 16.29 -7.91
CA PRO A 77 2.08 17.13 -6.73
C PRO A 77 0.74 17.27 -6.00
N THR A 78 0.71 16.82 -4.75
CA THR A 78 -0.48 16.89 -3.91
C THR A 78 -0.55 18.22 -3.18
N ASN A 79 -1.61 19.01 -3.42
CA ASN A 79 -1.96 20.15 -2.58
C ASN A 79 -2.98 19.66 -1.53
N GLY A 80 -2.49 19.22 -0.37
CA GLY A 80 -3.25 18.57 0.70
C GLY A 80 -4.33 19.46 1.32
N THR A 81 -5.44 19.67 0.63
CA THR A 81 -6.56 20.53 1.07
C THR A 81 -7.68 19.76 1.76
N ARG A 82 -7.65 18.42 1.73
CA ARG A 82 -8.66 17.56 2.36
C ARG A 82 -8.23 17.16 3.77
N THR A 83 -9.21 16.99 4.66
CA THR A 83 -9.01 16.51 6.04
C THR A 83 -8.27 15.17 6.04
N TYR A 84 -8.83 14.15 5.38
CA TYR A 84 -8.11 12.94 5.01
C TYR A 84 -7.55 13.03 3.59
N HIS A 85 -6.26 12.76 3.44
CA HIS A 85 -5.53 12.72 2.17
C HIS A 85 -4.35 11.76 2.26
N ASP A 86 -3.86 11.37 1.09
CA ASP A 86 -2.77 10.41 0.91
C ASP A 86 -1.42 11.06 1.21
N ASN A 87 -0.47 10.24 1.63
CA ASN A 87 0.93 10.62 1.72
C ASN A 87 1.44 11.02 0.34
N SER A 88 2.08 12.19 0.28
CA SER A 88 2.77 12.65 -0.92
C SER A 88 3.95 11.73 -1.26
N LEU A 89 4.36 11.68 -2.52
CA LEU A 89 5.51 10.88 -2.93
C LEU A 89 6.82 11.25 -2.19
N PRO A 90 7.10 12.52 -1.87
CA PRO A 90 8.23 12.87 -0.99
C PRO A 90 8.16 12.26 0.40
N LEU A 91 6.97 12.29 1.03
CA LEU A 91 6.76 11.65 2.32
C LEU A 91 6.91 10.13 2.22
N ALA A 92 6.43 9.53 1.13
CA ALA A 92 6.66 8.12 0.87
C ALA A 92 8.17 7.80 0.74
N ALA A 93 8.94 8.62 0.03
CA ALA A 93 10.39 8.43 -0.08
C ALA A 93 11.10 8.45 1.29
N GLU A 94 10.69 9.36 2.17
CA GLU A 94 11.20 9.47 3.53
C GLU A 94 10.87 8.22 4.36
N LEU A 95 9.61 7.78 4.34
CA LEU A 95 9.19 6.57 5.04
C LEU A 95 9.91 5.32 4.53
N LEU A 96 10.08 5.16 3.20
CA LEU A 96 10.85 4.05 2.61
C LEU A 96 12.31 4.07 3.07
N THR A 97 12.90 5.27 3.17
CA THR A 97 14.26 5.44 3.72
C THR A 97 14.32 5.02 5.19
N ARG A 98 13.31 5.38 5.99
CA ARG A 98 13.21 4.99 7.40
C ARG A 98 13.08 3.48 7.54
N ILE A 99 12.20 2.85 6.77
CA ILE A 99 12.02 1.39 6.75
C ILE A 99 13.34 0.71 6.38
N ARG A 100 14.00 1.13 5.30
CA ARG A 100 15.28 0.57 4.86
C ARG A 100 16.40 0.70 5.90
N THR A 101 16.45 1.81 6.64
CA THR A 101 17.52 2.04 7.63
C THR A 101 17.26 1.37 8.97
N GLN A 102 16.01 0.97 9.26
CA GLN A 102 15.59 0.39 10.54
C GLN A 102 15.19 -1.08 10.46
N THR A 103 15.14 -1.67 9.26
CA THR A 103 14.69 -3.06 9.04
C THR A 103 15.55 -3.77 8.00
N ASP A 104 15.42 -5.10 7.92
CA ASP A 104 16.03 -5.90 6.85
C ASP A 104 15.10 -6.10 5.65
N ILE A 105 14.01 -5.34 5.57
CA ILE A 105 13.06 -5.44 4.45
C ILE A 105 13.78 -5.00 3.17
N PRO A 106 13.72 -5.78 2.07
CA PRO A 106 14.49 -5.54 0.85
C PRO A 106 13.89 -4.39 0.01
N ILE A 107 13.81 -3.19 0.58
CA ILE A 107 13.38 -1.97 -0.10
C ILE A 107 14.58 -1.36 -0.82
N LEU A 108 14.43 -1.18 -2.13
CA LEU A 108 15.47 -0.59 -2.96
C LEU A 108 15.63 0.91 -2.69
N GLU A 109 16.87 1.37 -2.59
CA GLU A 109 17.18 2.80 -2.48
C GLU A 109 16.79 3.53 -3.76
N SER A 110 15.74 4.34 -3.68
CA SER A 110 15.16 5.02 -4.84
C SER A 110 15.52 6.50 -4.85
N THR A 111 15.77 7.04 -6.04
CA THR A 111 15.99 8.48 -6.24
C THR A 111 14.65 9.19 -6.37
N LEU A 112 14.44 10.22 -5.54
CA LEU A 112 13.27 11.10 -5.60
C LEU A 112 13.58 12.36 -6.41
N ASP A 113 12.70 12.72 -7.34
CA ASP A 113 12.70 14.01 -8.00
C ASP A 113 11.33 14.70 -7.85
N THR A 114 11.37 15.96 -7.41
CA THR A 114 10.20 16.84 -7.23
C THR A 114 10.31 18.13 -8.03
N SER A 115 11.32 18.25 -8.89
CA SER A 115 11.66 19.47 -9.62
C SER A 115 10.63 19.82 -10.70
N LEU A 116 9.92 18.81 -11.21
CA LEU A 116 9.00 18.90 -12.35
C LEU A 116 9.68 19.34 -13.66
N GLU A 117 11.02 19.34 -13.72
CA GLU A 117 11.78 19.81 -14.89
C GLU A 117 11.73 18.80 -16.04
N LEU A 118 11.84 17.51 -15.74
CA LEU A 118 11.84 16.45 -16.76
C LEU A 118 10.42 16.05 -17.16
N VAL A 119 9.53 15.95 -16.17
CA VAL A 119 8.16 15.45 -16.32
C VAL A 119 7.22 16.25 -15.40
N PRO A 120 5.93 16.40 -15.74
CA PRO A 120 4.98 17.15 -14.92
C PRO A 120 4.49 16.37 -13.68
N TYR A 121 5.34 15.50 -13.13
CA TYR A 121 5.04 14.61 -12.01
C TYR A 121 6.24 14.55 -11.06
N HIS A 122 5.97 14.33 -9.77
CA HIS A 122 7.01 13.80 -8.89
C HIS A 122 7.29 12.35 -9.28
N TYR A 123 8.54 11.91 -9.17
CA TYR A 123 8.87 10.50 -9.44
C TYR A 123 9.85 9.91 -8.43
N LEU A 124 9.70 8.61 -8.19
CA LEU A 124 10.65 7.73 -7.51
C LEU A 124 11.20 6.73 -8.52
N LEU A 125 12.52 6.70 -8.67
CA LEU A 125 13.25 5.81 -9.57
C LEU A 125 14.05 4.80 -8.75
N SER A 126 13.78 3.51 -8.93
CA SER A 126 14.55 2.43 -8.31
C SER A 126 15.92 2.26 -9.02
N PRO A 127 16.90 1.60 -8.39
CA PRO A 127 18.14 1.23 -9.04
C PRO A 127 17.90 0.15 -10.10
N LEU A 128 18.91 -0.07 -10.95
CA LEU A 128 18.91 -1.11 -11.98
C LEU A 128 18.87 -2.51 -11.34
N SER A 129 17.98 -3.34 -11.84
CA SER A 129 17.79 -4.72 -11.46
C SER A 129 18.22 -5.65 -12.60
N PRO A 130 18.87 -6.78 -12.31
CA PRO A 130 19.49 -7.65 -13.32
C PRO A 130 18.49 -8.63 -13.95
N PHE A 131 17.28 -8.15 -14.27
CA PHE A 131 16.20 -8.89 -14.91
C PHE A 131 15.33 -7.93 -15.72
N SER A 132 14.45 -8.45 -16.57
CA SER A 132 13.48 -7.69 -17.35
C SER A 132 12.08 -7.73 -16.74
N ALA A 133 11.18 -6.90 -17.25
CA ALA A 133 9.76 -6.92 -16.91
C ALA A 133 9.08 -8.25 -17.24
N ALA A 134 9.61 -9.02 -18.20
CA ALA A 134 9.07 -10.33 -18.55
C ALA A 134 9.47 -11.42 -17.56
N ASP A 135 10.49 -11.17 -16.74
CA ASP A 135 11.05 -12.11 -15.77
C ASP A 135 10.40 -11.98 -14.40
N ILE A 136 9.44 -11.08 -14.23
CA ILE A 136 8.76 -10.87 -12.95
C ILE A 136 7.27 -11.16 -13.05
N VAL A 137 6.70 -11.61 -11.93
CA VAL A 137 5.27 -11.91 -11.79
C VAL A 137 4.78 -11.43 -10.43
N SER A 138 3.55 -10.94 -10.36
CA SER A 138 2.94 -10.58 -9.07
C SER A 138 2.73 -11.84 -8.23
N LEU A 139 2.88 -11.76 -6.90
CA LEU A 139 2.68 -12.91 -6.02
C LEU A 139 1.30 -13.57 -6.20
N PRO A 140 0.17 -12.82 -6.27
CA PRO A 140 -1.14 -13.42 -6.52
C PRO A 140 -1.23 -14.16 -7.87
N ASP A 141 -0.60 -13.66 -8.91
CA ASP A 141 -0.60 -14.33 -10.22
C ASP A 141 0.31 -15.57 -10.23
N ALA A 142 1.43 -15.54 -9.50
CA ALA A 142 2.30 -16.70 -9.29
C ALA A 142 1.57 -17.81 -8.54
N ARG A 143 0.77 -17.47 -7.52
CA ARG A 143 -0.09 -18.42 -6.81
C ARG A 143 -1.17 -18.98 -7.74
N ARG A 144 -1.90 -18.12 -8.45
CA ARG A 144 -3.04 -18.53 -9.31
C ARG A 144 -2.61 -19.41 -10.48
N SER A 145 -1.43 -19.14 -11.04
CA SER A 145 -0.88 -19.96 -12.13
C SER A 145 -0.31 -21.30 -11.68
N GLY A 146 -0.16 -21.52 -10.37
CA GLY A 146 0.50 -22.71 -9.81
C GLY A 146 2.01 -22.70 -10.06
N ALA A 147 2.61 -21.54 -10.30
CA ALA A 147 4.06 -21.41 -10.53
C ALA A 147 4.88 -21.63 -9.25
N LEU A 148 4.26 -21.48 -8.07
CA LEU A 148 4.90 -21.65 -6.77
C LEU A 148 4.64 -23.05 -6.22
N SER A 149 5.69 -23.72 -5.73
CA SER A 149 5.50 -24.92 -4.93
C SER A 149 4.87 -24.59 -3.57
N THR A 150 4.36 -25.60 -2.88
CA THR A 150 3.86 -25.45 -1.51
C THR A 150 4.94 -24.93 -0.56
N ASN A 151 6.19 -25.38 -0.73
CA ASN A 151 7.30 -24.92 0.08
C ASN A 151 7.65 -23.46 -0.21
N ASP A 152 7.62 -23.04 -1.48
CA ASP A 152 7.88 -21.64 -1.85
C ASP A 152 6.79 -20.73 -1.29
N THR A 153 5.52 -21.16 -1.37
CA THR A 153 4.39 -20.47 -0.77
C THR A 153 4.58 -20.25 0.74
N ILE A 154 4.90 -21.31 1.49
CA ILE A 154 5.13 -21.23 2.93
C ILE A 154 6.33 -20.32 3.25
N LEU A 155 7.41 -20.41 2.48
CA LEU A 155 8.59 -19.58 2.67
C LEU A 155 8.30 -18.10 2.42
N ILE A 156 7.54 -17.78 1.37
CA ILE A 156 7.13 -16.42 1.05
C ILE A 156 6.23 -15.88 2.17
N ASP A 157 5.24 -16.64 2.63
CA ASP A 157 4.37 -16.24 3.75
C ASP A 157 5.19 -15.94 5.00
N LEU A 158 6.12 -16.83 5.35
CA LEU A 158 7.04 -16.65 6.48
C LEU A 158 7.88 -15.37 6.34
N LEU A 159 8.41 -15.10 5.14
CA LEU A 159 9.19 -13.89 4.86
C LEU A 159 8.35 -12.62 4.94
N LEU A 160 7.15 -12.62 4.36
CA LEU A 160 6.23 -11.48 4.42
C LEU A 160 5.79 -11.18 5.85
N GLY A 161 5.48 -12.24 6.61
CA GLY A 161 5.25 -12.15 8.04
C GLY A 161 6.42 -11.48 8.74
N LYS A 162 7.64 -11.98 8.53
CA LYS A 162 8.87 -11.41 9.11
C LYS A 162 9.04 -9.94 8.77
N PHE A 163 8.83 -9.56 7.52
CA PHE A 163 8.93 -8.16 7.09
C PHE A 163 7.90 -7.28 7.81
N MET A 164 6.65 -7.72 7.94
CA MET A 164 5.64 -6.96 8.70
C MET A 164 5.98 -6.87 10.19
N GLY A 165 6.54 -7.94 10.77
CA GLY A 165 7.03 -7.93 12.15
C GLY A 165 8.15 -6.91 12.36
N GLN A 166 9.11 -6.86 11.43
CA GLN A 166 10.20 -5.89 11.44
C GLN A 166 9.71 -4.47 11.22
N LEU A 167 8.75 -4.26 10.32
CA LEU A 167 8.13 -2.96 10.07
C LEU A 167 7.51 -2.41 11.37
N HIS A 168 6.66 -3.21 12.02
CA HIS A 168 5.92 -2.76 13.20
C HIS A 168 6.78 -2.62 14.46
N SER A 169 7.83 -3.43 14.60
CA SER A 169 8.71 -3.39 15.77
C SER A 169 9.90 -2.46 15.61
N GLY A 170 10.42 -2.30 14.39
CA GLY A 170 11.61 -1.51 14.09
C GLY A 170 11.33 -0.07 13.69
N VAL A 171 10.19 0.20 13.07
CA VAL A 171 9.81 1.55 12.61
C VAL A 171 8.72 2.10 13.52
N GLN A 172 9.17 2.75 14.60
CA GLN A 172 8.32 3.28 15.66
C GLN A 172 8.23 4.81 15.65
N ASN A 173 7.22 5.33 16.34
CA ASN A 173 6.97 6.74 16.51
C ASN A 173 6.30 7.01 17.86
N ASP A 174 6.37 8.24 18.36
CA ASP A 174 5.85 8.59 19.68
C ASP A 174 4.35 8.95 19.68
N TRP A 175 3.77 9.22 18.50
CA TRP A 175 2.36 9.57 18.34
C TRP A 175 1.67 8.73 17.28
N PHE A 176 0.36 8.60 17.41
CA PHE A 176 -0.52 7.98 16.42
C PHE A 176 -0.94 8.98 15.35
N GLY A 177 -1.36 8.47 14.20
CA GLY A 177 -1.95 9.25 13.12
C GLY A 177 -1.10 9.24 11.87
N ARG A 178 -1.29 10.24 11.00
CA ARG A 178 -0.57 10.27 9.73
C ARG A 178 0.89 10.69 9.93
N PRO A 179 1.80 10.21 9.06
CA PRO A 179 3.16 10.71 9.05
C PRO A 179 3.19 12.15 8.54
N GLU A 180 4.06 12.96 9.12
CA GLU A 180 4.31 14.33 8.68
C GLU A 180 5.71 14.42 8.05
N PRO A 181 5.93 15.33 7.08
CA PRO A 181 7.24 15.54 6.49
C PRO A 181 8.34 15.82 7.52
N GLY A 182 9.50 15.19 7.33
CA GLY A 182 10.65 15.32 8.24
C GLY A 182 10.48 14.57 9.57
N GLY A 183 9.44 13.73 9.70
CA GLY A 183 9.11 13.05 10.94
C GLY A 183 8.72 14.00 12.06
N ALA A 184 8.22 15.19 11.72
CA ALA A 184 7.81 16.19 12.70
C ALA A 184 6.53 15.74 13.44
N GLU A 185 6.45 16.07 14.73
CA GLU A 185 5.20 15.89 15.47
C GLU A 185 4.15 16.87 14.95
N PRO A 186 2.92 16.42 14.62
CA PRO A 186 1.87 17.31 14.17
C PRO A 186 1.46 18.27 15.30
N PRO A 187 0.93 19.48 14.98
CA PRO A 187 0.53 20.45 16.00
C PRO A 187 -0.49 19.93 17.01
N VAL A 188 -1.27 18.93 16.60
CA VAL A 188 -2.21 18.19 17.45
C VAL A 188 -1.85 16.71 17.33
N SER A 189 -0.85 16.28 18.07
CA SER A 189 -0.52 14.86 18.23
C SER A 189 -1.54 14.18 19.14
N SER A 190 -1.83 12.92 18.84
CA SER A 190 -2.63 12.06 19.71
C SER A 190 -1.78 10.88 20.16
N TYR A 191 -1.82 10.64 21.47
CA TYR A 191 -1.19 9.50 22.13
C TYR A 191 -2.22 8.40 22.46
N SER A 192 -3.43 8.52 21.90
CA SER A 192 -4.49 7.52 22.00
C SER A 192 -4.84 7.02 20.60
N TRP A 193 -4.64 5.72 20.37
CA TRP A 193 -5.08 5.11 19.13
C TRP A 193 -6.60 5.22 18.94
N GLN A 194 -7.37 5.10 20.02
CA GLN A 194 -8.83 5.24 19.98
C GLN A 194 -9.27 6.60 19.44
N GLU A 195 -8.70 7.70 19.96
CA GLU A 195 -8.99 9.05 19.50
C GLU A 195 -8.57 9.24 18.03
N THR A 196 -7.36 8.80 17.70
CA THR A 196 -6.80 8.90 16.34
C THR A 196 -7.66 8.16 15.32
N PHE A 197 -7.95 6.88 15.57
CA PHE A 197 -8.73 6.05 14.66
C PHE A 197 -10.15 6.61 14.49
N THR A 198 -10.78 7.06 15.58
CA THR A 198 -12.11 7.69 15.54
C THR A 198 -12.08 8.94 14.67
N GLY A 199 -11.08 9.81 14.81
CA GLY A 199 -10.92 10.99 13.98
C GLY A 199 -10.75 10.67 12.50
N LEU A 200 -9.84 9.75 12.16
CA LEU A 200 -9.62 9.30 10.77
C LEU A 200 -10.89 8.70 10.16
N LEU A 201 -11.63 7.90 10.93
CA LEU A 201 -12.86 7.25 10.50
C LEU A 201 -13.98 8.26 10.25
N GLU A 202 -14.21 9.19 11.18
CA GLU A 202 -15.23 10.24 11.03
C GLU A 202 -14.91 11.19 9.87
N ASP A 203 -13.64 11.51 9.64
CA ASP A 203 -13.21 12.31 8.48
C ASP A 203 -13.56 11.62 7.15
N LEU A 204 -13.34 10.31 7.05
CA LEU A 204 -13.74 9.54 5.87
C LEU A 204 -15.25 9.42 5.75
N LEU A 205 -15.96 9.15 6.85
CA LEU A 205 -17.43 9.07 6.88
C LEU A 205 -18.04 10.39 6.37
N ALA A 206 -17.59 11.53 6.88
CA ALA A 206 -18.06 12.84 6.46
C ALA A 206 -17.78 13.10 4.97
N GLN A 207 -16.61 12.68 4.46
CA GLN A 207 -16.27 12.84 3.05
C GLN A 207 -17.15 11.97 2.13
N VAL A 208 -17.42 10.72 2.49
CA VAL A 208 -18.27 9.86 1.66
C VAL A 208 -19.76 10.21 1.80
N GLU A 209 -20.20 10.67 2.97
CA GLU A 209 -21.54 11.21 3.23
C GLU A 209 -21.79 12.45 2.36
N GLY A 210 -20.84 13.39 2.33
CA GLY A 210 -20.90 14.56 1.45
C GLY A 210 -20.90 14.23 -0.05
N ARG A 211 -20.49 13.03 -0.43
CA ARG A 211 -20.55 12.52 -1.81
C ARG A 211 -21.79 11.67 -2.11
N GLY A 212 -22.70 11.54 -1.14
CA GLY A 212 -23.97 10.85 -1.30
C GLY A 212 -23.89 9.32 -1.21
N LEU A 213 -22.88 8.76 -0.54
CA LEU A 213 -22.92 7.34 -0.19
C LEU A 213 -24.09 7.09 0.76
N ALA A 214 -24.97 6.15 0.44
CA ALA A 214 -26.06 5.77 1.34
C ALA A 214 -25.56 4.73 2.33
N LEU A 215 -25.35 5.14 3.59
CA LEU A 215 -25.06 4.26 4.73
C LEU A 215 -26.01 4.59 5.89
N PRO A 216 -26.27 3.63 6.81
CA PRO A 216 -26.99 3.92 8.05
C PRO A 216 -26.05 4.64 9.03
N TYR A 217 -25.72 5.89 8.75
CA TYR A 217 -24.72 6.67 9.50
C TYR A 217 -25.00 6.76 11.00
N THR A 218 -26.26 6.89 11.39
CA THR A 218 -26.67 6.92 12.80
C THR A 218 -26.34 5.59 13.49
N ASP A 219 -26.61 4.46 12.85
CA ASP A 219 -26.33 3.14 13.41
C ASP A 219 -24.83 2.90 13.48
N VAL A 220 -24.07 3.25 12.43
CA VAL A 220 -22.60 3.16 12.41
C VAL A 220 -22.00 3.95 13.56
N ARG A 221 -22.38 5.22 13.74
CA ARG A 221 -21.88 6.06 14.85
C ARG A 221 -22.32 5.51 16.21
N GLY A 222 -23.51 4.90 16.30
CA GLY A 222 -23.98 4.20 17.50
C GLY A 222 -23.12 2.98 17.84
N HIS A 223 -22.80 2.13 16.86
CA HIS A 223 -21.89 1.00 17.04
C HIS A 223 -20.48 1.44 17.43
N LEU A 224 -19.98 2.52 16.82
CA LEU A 224 -18.67 3.10 17.14
C LEU A 224 -18.64 3.60 18.58
N SER A 225 -19.69 4.31 19.01
CA SER A 225 -19.82 4.79 20.40
C SER A 225 -19.78 3.64 21.41
N ARG A 226 -20.41 2.50 21.10
CA ARG A 226 -20.33 1.30 21.95
C ARG A 226 -18.92 0.70 21.98
N ALA A 227 -18.24 0.66 20.85
CA ALA A 227 -16.87 0.18 20.76
C ALA A 227 -15.91 1.06 21.60
N ILE A 228 -16.04 2.38 21.49
CA ILE A 228 -15.30 3.36 22.30
C ILE A 228 -15.60 3.18 23.79
N GLY A 229 -16.88 3.10 24.16
CA GLY A 229 -17.29 2.91 25.56
C GLY A 229 -16.85 1.57 26.17
N SER A 230 -16.47 0.60 25.33
CA SER A 230 -15.92 -0.69 25.74
C SER A 230 -14.39 -0.73 25.66
N PHE A 231 -13.75 0.41 25.39
CA PHE A 231 -12.30 0.57 25.25
C PHE A 231 -11.70 -0.33 24.17
N LEU A 232 -12.45 -0.63 23.10
CA LEU A 232 -12.07 -1.61 22.07
C LEU A 232 -10.69 -1.37 21.47
N PHE A 233 -10.29 -0.10 21.36
CA PHE A 233 -9.06 0.34 20.71
C PHE A 233 -7.91 0.71 21.68
N ASP A 234 -8.17 0.70 23.00
CA ASP A 234 -7.19 1.15 24.01
C ASP A 234 -6.08 0.14 24.32
N ASP A 235 -6.17 -1.07 23.77
CA ASP A 235 -5.11 -2.10 23.87
C ASP A 235 -3.89 -1.81 22.98
N VAL A 236 -3.93 -0.72 22.21
CA VAL A 236 -2.85 -0.29 21.32
C VAL A 236 -2.08 0.82 22.00
N GLU A 237 -0.98 0.44 22.65
CA GLU A 237 -0.17 1.34 23.47
C GLU A 237 0.99 2.00 22.70
N VAL A 238 1.47 1.35 21.63
CA VAL A 238 2.65 1.80 20.88
C VAL A 238 2.28 1.99 19.40
N PRO A 239 2.51 3.19 18.82
CA PRO A 239 2.32 3.42 17.39
C PRO A 239 3.33 2.63 16.56
N ALA A 240 2.82 1.82 15.64
CA ALA A 240 3.60 1.12 14.62
C ALA A 240 3.38 1.74 13.25
N LEU A 241 4.39 1.75 12.37
CA LEU A 241 4.18 2.12 10.97
C LEU A 241 3.35 1.04 10.27
N VAL A 242 2.10 1.35 9.96
CA VAL A 242 1.18 0.48 9.22
C VAL A 242 1.17 0.93 7.76
N TRP A 243 1.44 0.04 6.81
CA TRP A 243 1.31 0.28 5.36
C TRP A 243 -0.17 0.45 4.96
N PHE A 244 -1.08 -0.23 5.67
CA PHE A 244 -2.53 -0.16 5.59
C PHE A 244 -3.11 -0.66 4.27
N THR A 245 -2.76 -0.08 3.13
CA THR A 245 -3.25 -0.48 1.81
C THR A 245 -2.34 -1.47 1.08
N GLY A 246 -1.16 -1.76 1.64
CA GLY A 246 -0.23 -2.75 1.10
C GLY A 246 -0.82 -4.16 1.11
N SER A 247 -0.55 -4.92 0.06
CA SER A 247 -1.08 -6.28 -0.10
C SER A 247 -0.11 -7.17 -0.87
N GLU A 248 -0.44 -8.45 -1.04
CA GLU A 248 0.34 -9.36 -1.89
C GLU A 248 0.50 -8.83 -3.33
N HIS A 249 -0.41 -7.99 -3.82
CA HIS A 249 -0.29 -7.39 -5.15
C HIS A 249 0.87 -6.38 -5.28
N ASP A 250 1.45 -5.94 -4.16
CA ASP A 250 2.64 -5.10 -4.13
C ASP A 250 3.94 -5.91 -4.12
N ILE A 251 3.84 -7.25 -4.09
CA ILE A 251 4.98 -8.15 -4.04
C ILE A 251 5.19 -8.79 -5.41
N TYR A 252 6.38 -8.60 -5.97
CA TYR A 252 6.78 -9.18 -7.25
C TYR A 252 7.89 -10.19 -7.03
N LEU A 253 7.77 -11.33 -7.70
CA LEU A 253 8.75 -12.41 -7.67
C LEU A 253 9.51 -12.45 -8.98
N VAL A 254 10.78 -12.82 -8.94
CA VAL A 254 11.56 -13.17 -10.14
C VAL A 254 11.23 -14.62 -10.51
N ASP A 255 11.08 -14.89 -11.80
CA ASP A 255 10.97 -16.25 -12.32
C ASP A 255 12.15 -17.12 -11.80
N PRO A 256 11.90 -18.27 -11.16
CA PRO A 256 12.94 -19.14 -10.62
C PRO A 256 13.98 -19.62 -11.65
N SER A 257 13.65 -19.60 -12.95
CA SER A 257 14.56 -19.94 -14.04
C SER A 257 15.64 -18.89 -14.28
N VAL A 258 15.47 -17.68 -13.76
CA VAL A 258 16.42 -16.58 -13.90
C VAL A 258 17.43 -16.61 -12.75
N GLU A 259 18.73 -16.55 -13.07
CA GLU A 259 19.80 -16.62 -12.05
C GLU A 259 19.68 -15.57 -10.94
N ALA A 260 19.05 -14.41 -11.24
CA ALA A 260 18.77 -13.38 -10.26
C ALA A 260 17.86 -13.86 -9.12
N ALA A 261 16.94 -14.81 -9.37
CA ALA A 261 16.04 -15.36 -8.37
C ALA A 261 16.81 -16.03 -7.21
N LYS A 262 17.99 -16.61 -7.48
CA LYS A 262 18.84 -17.24 -6.45
C LYS A 262 19.46 -16.25 -5.48
N ARG A 263 19.47 -14.95 -5.82
CA ARG A 263 20.05 -13.89 -4.98
C ARG A 263 19.00 -13.21 -4.10
N ALA A 264 17.73 -13.31 -4.45
CA ALA A 264 16.63 -12.69 -3.74
C ALA A 264 16.05 -13.64 -2.67
N PRO A 265 15.89 -13.21 -1.40
CA PRO A 265 15.20 -13.98 -0.38
C PRO A 265 13.79 -14.37 -0.84
N GLY A 266 13.51 -15.68 -0.94
CA GLY A 266 12.22 -16.18 -1.42
C GLY A 266 11.89 -15.80 -2.87
N GLY A 267 12.87 -15.38 -3.67
CA GLY A 267 12.66 -14.92 -5.04
C GLY A 267 11.98 -13.55 -5.15
N ILE A 268 11.84 -12.78 -4.07
CA ILE A 268 11.19 -11.46 -4.11
C ILE A 268 12.05 -10.46 -4.90
N ALA A 269 11.57 -10.10 -6.09
CA ALA A 269 12.19 -9.15 -7.00
C ALA A 269 12.07 -7.72 -6.51
N ALA A 270 10.87 -7.36 -6.05
CA ALA A 270 10.52 -6.01 -5.66
C ALA A 270 9.33 -6.02 -4.70
N ILE A 271 9.36 -5.05 -3.78
CA ILE A 271 8.22 -4.63 -2.97
C ILE A 271 7.89 -3.22 -3.48
N LEU A 272 6.70 -3.04 -4.06
CA LEU A 272 6.34 -1.76 -4.65
C LEU A 272 6.25 -0.67 -3.57
N PRO A 273 6.76 0.55 -3.83
CA PRO A 273 6.86 1.63 -2.84
C PRO A 273 5.52 2.35 -2.56
N ASN A 274 4.38 1.65 -2.66
CA ASN A 274 3.06 2.25 -2.65
C ASN A 274 2.51 2.47 -1.23
N ILE A 275 3.17 3.31 -0.45
CA ILE A 275 2.81 3.61 0.95
C ILE A 275 1.95 4.88 1.11
N ALA A 276 1.08 5.13 0.12
CA ALA A 276 0.22 6.32 0.03
C ALA A 276 -0.75 6.47 1.22
N HIS A 277 -1.06 5.38 1.91
CA HIS A 277 -1.98 5.40 3.06
C HIS A 277 -1.32 4.91 4.36
N ALA A 278 0.02 4.87 4.38
CA ALA A 278 0.74 4.46 5.58
C ALA A 278 0.51 5.46 6.73
N LEU A 279 0.41 4.94 7.95
CA LEU A 279 0.13 5.71 9.16
C LEU A 279 0.73 5.06 10.41
N TRP A 280 0.85 5.84 11.48
CA TRP A 280 1.22 5.37 12.81
C TRP A 280 -0.02 4.87 13.54
N GLY A 281 -0.14 3.56 13.75
CA GLY A 281 -1.38 2.95 14.21
C GLY A 281 -1.23 1.55 14.78
N ASP A 282 -2.38 0.88 14.91
CA ASP A 282 -2.46 -0.52 15.32
C ASP A 282 -1.98 -1.45 14.20
N PRO A 283 -0.96 -2.30 14.43
CA PRO A 283 -0.55 -3.38 13.51
C PRO A 283 -1.70 -4.20 12.90
N LEU A 284 -2.78 -4.42 13.67
CA LEU A 284 -3.92 -5.19 13.21
C LEU A 284 -4.70 -4.49 12.08
N LEU A 285 -4.42 -3.21 11.79
CA LEU A 285 -5.02 -2.44 10.69
C LEU A 285 -4.51 -2.90 9.31
N GLU A 286 -3.35 -3.57 9.22
CA GLU A 286 -2.75 -4.01 7.96
C GLU A 286 -3.69 -4.84 7.08
N CYS A 287 -3.68 -4.59 5.76
CA CYS A 287 -4.40 -5.43 4.80
C CYS A 287 -3.85 -6.86 4.72
N PHE A 288 -2.55 -7.04 4.94
CA PHE A 288 -1.94 -8.38 5.02
C PHE A 288 -2.56 -9.26 6.11
N MET A 289 -3.14 -8.65 7.16
CA MET A 289 -3.80 -9.38 8.24
C MET A 289 -5.24 -9.82 7.88
N MET A 290 -5.74 -9.49 6.69
CA MET A 290 -7.04 -9.97 6.21
C MET A 290 -6.95 -11.33 5.53
N GLY A 291 -5.79 -11.71 4.99
CA GLY A 291 -5.68 -12.84 4.07
C GLY A 291 -6.37 -12.59 2.72
N ALA A 292 -6.31 -13.57 1.81
CA ALA A 292 -6.82 -13.43 0.44
C ALA A 292 -8.35 -13.24 0.36
N GLU A 293 -9.11 -13.83 1.30
CA GLU A 293 -10.59 -13.81 1.30
C GLU A 293 -11.19 -13.48 2.68
N GLY A 294 -10.44 -12.81 3.56
CA GLY A 294 -10.90 -12.51 4.92
C GLY A 294 -10.72 -13.65 5.92
N GLU A 295 -10.03 -14.72 5.53
CA GLU A 295 -9.70 -15.88 6.39
C GLU A 295 -8.66 -15.55 7.47
N GLY A 296 -7.96 -14.41 7.33
CA GLY A 296 -6.85 -14.02 8.18
C GLY A 296 -5.49 -14.46 7.62
N PRO A 297 -4.39 -14.14 8.31
CA PRO A 297 -3.04 -14.52 7.91
C PRO A 297 -2.83 -16.05 8.07
N THR A 298 -1.94 -16.62 7.25
CA THR A 298 -1.55 -18.03 7.37
C THR A 298 -0.68 -18.27 8.60
N ASP A 299 -0.58 -19.52 9.06
CA ASP A 299 0.28 -19.88 10.19
C ASP A 299 1.75 -19.53 9.93
N ALA A 300 2.23 -19.75 8.70
CA ALA A 300 3.58 -19.38 8.28
C ALA A 300 3.81 -17.87 8.37
N PHE A 301 2.84 -17.06 7.92
CA PHE A 301 2.89 -15.61 8.08
C PHE A 301 2.94 -15.20 9.55
N LEU A 302 2.10 -15.79 10.41
CA LEU A 302 2.08 -15.49 11.84
C LEU A 302 3.40 -15.86 12.54
N GLU A 303 3.97 -17.02 12.20
CA GLU A 303 5.29 -17.43 12.70
C GLU A 303 6.37 -16.43 12.28
N GLY A 304 6.36 -16.03 11.01
CA GLY A 304 7.26 -15.02 10.46
C GLY A 304 7.11 -13.70 11.19
N TYR A 305 5.88 -13.25 11.39
CA TYR A 305 5.54 -12.00 12.07
C TYR A 305 6.13 -11.93 13.47
N ILE A 306 5.95 -12.98 14.27
CA ILE A 306 6.54 -13.10 15.60
C ILE A 306 8.07 -13.14 15.50
N GLY A 307 8.62 -13.93 14.58
CA GLY A 307 10.07 -14.03 14.34
C GLY A 307 10.72 -12.72 13.87
N GLY A 308 9.94 -11.82 13.27
CA GLY A 308 10.35 -10.47 12.88
C GLY A 308 10.30 -9.42 14.00
N GLY A 309 9.89 -9.82 15.22
CA GLY A 309 9.71 -8.90 16.36
C GLY A 309 8.28 -8.40 16.55
N GLY A 310 7.33 -8.85 15.72
CA GLY A 310 5.92 -8.56 15.89
C GLY A 310 5.37 -9.16 17.19
N GLY A 311 4.42 -8.46 17.81
CA GLY A 311 3.72 -8.95 19.00
C GLY A 311 2.84 -10.16 18.71
N GLN A 312 2.44 -10.89 19.75
CA GLN A 312 1.51 -12.00 19.59
C GLN A 312 0.13 -11.48 19.18
N LEU A 313 -0.28 -11.79 17.94
CA LEU A 313 -1.64 -11.54 17.46
C LEU A 313 -2.55 -12.63 18.04
N THR A 314 -2.89 -12.54 19.32
CA THR A 314 -3.96 -13.40 19.84
C THR A 314 -5.25 -13.05 19.09
N VAL A 315 -6.14 -14.01 18.84
CA VAL A 315 -7.43 -13.77 18.18
C VAL A 315 -8.54 -13.99 19.20
N PHE A 316 -8.77 -13.00 20.05
CA PHE A 316 -9.94 -12.90 20.91
C PHE A 316 -11.14 -12.35 20.13
N PRO A 317 -12.38 -12.59 20.59
CA PRO A 317 -13.57 -11.99 19.99
C PRO A 317 -13.44 -10.47 19.78
N ARG A 318 -12.81 -9.79 20.74
CA ARG A 318 -12.47 -8.36 20.66
C ARG A 318 -11.66 -7.98 19.42
N GLN A 319 -10.60 -8.72 19.09
CA GLN A 319 -9.78 -8.43 17.89
C GLN A 319 -10.54 -8.68 16.59
N LYS A 320 -11.46 -9.65 16.56
CA LYS A 320 -12.35 -9.85 15.41
C LYS A 320 -13.26 -8.64 15.20
N THR A 321 -13.83 -8.08 16.27
CA THR A 321 -14.62 -6.85 16.21
C THR A 321 -13.77 -5.65 15.78
N LYS A 322 -12.53 -5.54 16.28
CA LYS A 322 -11.60 -4.49 15.84
C LYS A 322 -11.30 -4.59 14.34
N ARG A 323 -11.11 -5.82 13.83
CA ARG A 323 -10.88 -6.08 12.40
C ARG A 323 -12.10 -5.74 11.54
N LEU A 324 -13.33 -5.86 12.05
CA LEU A 324 -14.53 -5.36 11.35
C LEU A 324 -14.44 -3.84 11.14
N TRP A 325 -14.03 -3.07 12.16
CA TRP A 325 -13.83 -1.62 12.03
C TRP A 325 -12.73 -1.25 11.04
N TYR A 326 -11.63 -1.99 11.04
CA TYR A 326 -10.52 -1.76 10.10
C TYR A 326 -10.89 -2.10 8.66
N THR A 327 -11.69 -3.15 8.46
CA THR A 327 -12.25 -3.50 7.15
C THR A 327 -13.27 -2.46 6.69
N PHE A 328 -14.11 -1.97 7.60
CA PHE A 328 -15.04 -0.88 7.33
C PHE A 328 -14.29 0.40 6.92
N PHE A 329 -13.24 0.78 7.65
CA PHE A 329 -12.38 1.92 7.33
C PHE A 329 -11.72 1.79 5.95
N LEU A 330 -11.21 0.61 5.60
CA LEU A 330 -10.67 0.33 4.26
C LEU A 330 -11.73 0.46 3.16
N GLY A 331 -12.95 -0.06 3.38
CA GLY A 331 -14.06 0.08 2.45
C GLY A 331 -14.42 1.55 2.19
N LEU A 332 -14.47 2.37 3.25
CA LEU A 332 -14.68 3.81 3.12
C LEU A 332 -13.56 4.48 2.33
N LEU A 333 -12.30 4.10 2.61
CA LEU A 333 -11.15 4.64 1.90
C LEU A 333 -11.23 4.35 0.39
N VAL A 334 -11.54 3.10 0.02
CA VAL A 334 -11.71 2.69 -1.37
C VAL A 334 -12.81 3.51 -2.05
N LEU A 335 -13.96 3.71 -1.42
CA LEU A 335 -15.04 4.54 -1.99
C LEU A 335 -14.68 6.03 -2.03
N ASN A 336 -13.90 6.52 -1.07
CA ASN A 336 -13.38 7.89 -1.09
C ASN A 336 -12.40 8.09 -2.25
N LYS A 337 -11.69 7.04 -2.67
CA LYS A 337 -10.74 7.08 -3.78
C LYS A 337 -11.40 6.93 -5.15
N TYR A 338 -12.24 5.92 -5.30
CA TYR A 338 -12.82 5.50 -6.59
C TYR A 338 -14.23 6.04 -6.84
N GLY A 339 -14.76 6.84 -5.91
CA GLY A 339 -16.10 7.38 -5.99
C GLY A 339 -17.18 6.35 -5.65
N VAL A 340 -18.39 6.86 -5.41
CA VAL A 340 -19.54 6.07 -4.92
C VAL A 340 -20.46 5.57 -6.05
N ALA A 341 -20.39 6.20 -7.22
CA ALA A 341 -21.21 5.89 -8.38
C ALA A 341 -20.33 5.44 -9.56
N SER A 342 -20.88 4.58 -10.41
CA SER A 342 -20.22 4.18 -11.66
C SER A 342 -20.18 5.31 -12.65
N VAL A 343 -19.05 5.40 -13.34
CA VAL A 343 -18.78 6.41 -14.37
C VAL A 343 -18.63 5.70 -15.70
N GLU A 344 -19.25 6.25 -16.75
CA GLU A 344 -19.13 5.71 -18.11
C GLU A 344 -17.66 5.75 -18.57
N GLY A 345 -17.16 4.62 -19.09
CA GLY A 345 -15.76 4.49 -19.54
C GLY A 345 -14.74 4.24 -18.43
N GLU A 346 -15.17 3.95 -17.20
CA GLU A 346 -14.25 3.55 -16.14
C GLU A 346 -13.60 2.18 -16.40
N GLU A 347 -12.37 2.02 -15.92
CA GLU A 347 -11.65 0.76 -16.02
C GLU A 347 -12.37 -0.34 -15.21
N PRO A 348 -12.52 -1.57 -15.71
CA PRO A 348 -13.28 -2.64 -15.03
C PRO A 348 -12.83 -2.93 -13.60
N PHE A 349 -11.54 -2.78 -13.29
CA PHE A 349 -11.03 -2.99 -11.93
C PHE A 349 -11.55 -1.95 -10.93
N VAL A 350 -11.86 -0.73 -11.38
CA VAL A 350 -12.41 0.34 -10.54
C VAL A 350 -13.82 -0.04 -10.08
N GLU A 351 -14.64 -0.54 -11.00
CA GLU A 351 -15.96 -1.05 -10.71
C GLU A 351 -15.89 -2.21 -9.70
N GLN A 352 -14.97 -3.15 -9.91
CA GLN A 352 -14.76 -4.28 -9.00
C GLN A 352 -14.38 -3.82 -7.58
N LYS A 353 -13.45 -2.87 -7.45
CA LYS A 353 -13.05 -2.31 -6.14
C LYS A 353 -14.22 -1.62 -5.45
N ARG A 354 -15.01 -0.84 -6.19
CA ARG A 354 -16.20 -0.17 -5.67
C ARG A 354 -17.25 -1.17 -5.20
N PHE A 355 -17.48 -2.23 -5.97
CA PHE A 355 -18.41 -3.30 -5.62
C PHE A 355 -17.98 -3.98 -4.32
N TRP A 356 -16.72 -4.43 -4.25
CA TRP A 356 -16.14 -5.03 -3.05
C TRP A 356 -16.30 -4.12 -1.83
N ALA A 357 -15.99 -2.83 -1.97
CA ALA A 357 -16.07 -1.89 -0.86
C ALA A 357 -17.49 -1.73 -0.33
N LYS A 358 -18.49 -1.61 -1.22
CA LYS A 358 -19.91 -1.53 -0.81
C LYS A 358 -20.36 -2.80 -0.10
N GLU A 359 -19.97 -3.97 -0.62
CA GLU A 359 -20.29 -5.25 0.00
C GLU A 359 -19.62 -5.39 1.38
N ALA A 360 -18.34 -5.03 1.49
CA ALA A 360 -17.59 -5.05 2.74
C ALA A 360 -18.22 -4.12 3.79
N LEU A 361 -18.59 -2.89 3.41
CA LEU A 361 -19.29 -1.96 4.31
C LEU A 361 -20.62 -2.54 4.80
N GLY A 362 -21.43 -3.09 3.90
CA GLY A 362 -22.72 -3.71 4.27
C GLY A 362 -22.55 -4.89 5.25
N LYS A 363 -21.59 -5.79 4.97
CA LYS A 363 -21.27 -6.92 5.86
C LYS A 363 -20.75 -6.44 7.22
N CYS A 364 -19.86 -5.46 7.24
CA CYS A 364 -19.33 -4.90 8.48
C CYS A 364 -20.42 -4.24 9.33
N VAL A 365 -21.28 -3.41 8.73
CA VAL A 365 -22.40 -2.77 9.43
C VAL A 365 -23.30 -3.81 10.08
N GLU A 366 -23.63 -4.88 9.35
CA GLU A 366 -24.51 -5.92 9.87
C GLU A 366 -23.83 -6.72 10.99
N ALA A 367 -22.58 -7.14 10.79
CA ALA A 367 -21.81 -7.84 11.82
C ALA A 367 -21.59 -6.99 13.08
N LEU A 368 -21.42 -5.68 12.93
CA LEU A 368 -21.18 -4.75 14.03
C LEU A 368 -22.39 -4.57 14.94
N LYS A 369 -23.62 -4.91 14.54
CA LYS A 369 -24.83 -4.77 15.38
C LYS A 369 -24.72 -5.55 16.68
N ASP A 370 -24.24 -6.78 16.59
CA ASP A 370 -24.15 -7.74 17.71
C ASP A 370 -22.71 -8.10 18.08
N ALA A 371 -21.72 -7.43 17.48
CA ALA A 371 -20.31 -7.74 17.73
C ALA A 371 -19.91 -7.51 19.20
N PRO A 372 -19.21 -8.46 19.84
CA PRO A 372 -18.72 -8.31 21.20
C PRO A 372 -17.60 -7.27 21.24
N CYS A 373 -17.63 -6.36 22.22
CA CYS A 373 -16.59 -5.34 22.38
C CYS A 373 -15.66 -5.60 23.59
N TYR A 374 -15.87 -6.70 24.33
CA TYR A 374 -15.13 -7.06 25.54
C TYR A 374 -14.17 -8.23 25.33
#